data_AF-A0AAJ1FGN3-F1
#
_entry.id   AF-A0AAJ1FGN3-F1
#
_cell.length_a   1.000
_cell.length_b   1.000
_cell.length_c   1.000
_cell.angle_alpha   90.00
_cell.angle_beta   90.00
_cell.angle_gamma   90.00
#
_symmetry.space_group_name_H-M   'P 1'
#
loop_
_entity.id
_entity.type
_entity.pdbx_description
1 polymer ?
#
loop_
_entity_poly.entity_id
_entity_poly.type
_entity_poly.pdbx_seq_one_letter_code
_entity_poly.pdbx_strand_id
1 'polypeptide(L)'
;GSAFNFTTNSGSLASIHPCLKDLDNDGVIDILDPEPLDPSISSFVTESDAGLCAHRYSSTGEWDFTEGYHLLTNAPSAFEKATSYNPVENRYAIGKSSLDSYLDTNDDGNLTVGFESLGIEGDEQGPFAVYVRYCQDRLCIDADSGRVHFVADGSLLINALYDPTSVGQFAAGGGSTASISMPETDNRKWALDIIAEALLVSPNSTKASSNAIVIFDESRHQQPTLFGDTYNLLYYLLIYFTNDWMAMLLLFLTLFIVLEAVLIRKEDPEDWRHVFRIIYYGFGDARRYEYYQRPEKIRQVLLSRIRNLNTLSREEFDALPAVELQRMVDDPVLVNFIFEDRRYKPDELVGIIKRIKEWGRTDSGVEA
;
A
#
# COMPACT_ATOMS: atom_id res chain seq x y z
N GLY A 1 15.75 -45.51 22.37
CA GLY A 1 15.75 -45.89 20.95
C GLY A 1 15.76 -44.63 20.12
N SER A 2 16.87 -44.43 19.40
CA SER A 2 17.06 -43.56 18.23
C SER A 2 16.42 -42.16 18.23
N ALA A 3 17.16 -41.17 18.75
CA ALA A 3 17.12 -39.83 18.18
C ALA A 3 18.12 -39.82 17.01
N PHE A 4 17.63 -39.74 15.78
CA PHE A 4 18.47 -39.68 14.61
C PHE A 4 19.15 -38.31 14.56
N ASN A 5 20.47 -38.31 14.73
CA ASN A 5 21.33 -37.19 14.39
C ASN A 5 21.45 -37.14 12.86
N PHE A 6 20.53 -36.46 12.19
CA PHE A 6 20.69 -36.10 10.78
C PHE A 6 21.43 -34.77 10.67
N THR A 7 22.72 -34.79 11.02
CA THR A 7 23.70 -33.85 10.45
C THR A 7 24.44 -34.57 9.32
N THR A 8 23.69 -35.07 8.33
CA THR A 8 24.27 -35.18 7.00
C THR A 8 24.38 -33.75 6.51
N ASN A 9 25.59 -33.18 6.61
CA ASN A 9 26.04 -32.18 5.65
C ASN A 9 25.42 -32.55 4.30
N SER A 10 24.73 -31.59 3.68
CA SER A 10 24.37 -31.67 2.26
C SER A 10 25.55 -32.30 1.54
N GLY A 11 25.34 -33.53 1.06
CA GLY A 11 26.41 -34.36 0.51
C GLY A 11 27.08 -33.66 -0.67
N SER A 12 28.32 -34.06 -0.93
CA SER A 12 29.04 -33.64 -2.12
C SER A 12 28.17 -33.86 -3.36
N LEU A 13 28.15 -32.87 -4.26
CA LEU A 13 27.39 -32.94 -5.51
C LEU A 13 27.89 -34.08 -6.41
N ALA A 14 29.14 -34.53 -6.23
CA ALA A 14 29.71 -35.69 -6.91
C ALA A 14 28.99 -37.02 -6.60
N SER A 15 28.03 -37.06 -5.67
CA SER A 15 27.21 -38.27 -5.46
C SER A 15 25.87 -38.25 -6.21
N ILE A 16 25.43 -37.07 -6.69
CA ILE A 16 24.07 -36.85 -7.19
C ILE A 16 24.07 -36.27 -8.61
N HIS A 17 24.98 -35.36 -8.92
CA HIS A 17 24.95 -34.60 -10.16
C HIS A 17 25.48 -35.44 -11.34
N PRO A 18 24.72 -35.59 -12.43
CA PRO A 18 25.06 -36.52 -13.52
C PRO A 18 26.40 -36.22 -14.21
N CYS A 19 26.82 -34.95 -14.23
CA CYS A 19 28.10 -34.54 -14.81
C CYS A 19 29.28 -34.51 -13.81
N LEU A 20 29.05 -34.84 -12.54
CA LEU A 20 30.09 -34.87 -11.49
C LEU A 20 30.18 -36.23 -10.79
N LYS A 21 29.25 -37.13 -11.09
CA LYS A 21 29.14 -38.41 -10.42
C LYS A 21 30.19 -39.37 -10.95
N ASP A 22 31.11 -39.73 -10.10
CA ASP A 22 32.20 -40.68 -10.30
C ASP A 22 32.35 -41.46 -8.98
N LEU A 23 31.76 -42.64 -8.91
CA LEU A 23 31.67 -43.42 -7.66
C LEU A 23 32.98 -44.12 -7.29
N ASP A 24 33.77 -44.53 -8.28
CA ASP A 24 35.02 -45.28 -8.09
C ASP A 24 36.29 -44.44 -8.28
N ASN A 25 36.14 -43.17 -8.69
CA ASN A 25 37.18 -42.16 -8.89
C ASN A 25 38.18 -42.56 -9.99
N ASP A 26 37.69 -43.16 -11.08
CA ASP A 26 38.48 -43.52 -12.25
C ASP A 26 38.73 -42.34 -13.21
N GLY A 27 38.07 -41.19 -12.96
CA GLY A 27 38.18 -39.95 -13.74
C GLY A 27 37.17 -39.85 -14.89
N VAL A 28 36.21 -40.76 -14.97
CA VAL A 28 35.10 -40.78 -15.93
C VAL A 28 33.79 -40.66 -15.16
N ILE A 29 32.81 -39.96 -15.74
CA ILE A 29 31.49 -39.90 -15.12
C ILE A 29 30.74 -41.23 -15.25
N ASP A 30 30.04 -41.65 -14.20
CA ASP A 30 29.28 -42.90 -14.10
C ASP A 30 28.33 -43.15 -15.29
N ILE A 31 27.82 -42.10 -15.95
CA ILE A 31 26.89 -42.20 -17.08
C ILE A 31 27.58 -42.71 -18.35
N LEU A 32 28.88 -42.44 -18.48
CA LEU A 32 29.71 -42.85 -19.61
C LEU A 32 30.61 -44.05 -19.29
N ASP A 33 30.64 -44.44 -18.02
CA ASP A 33 31.38 -45.60 -17.55
C ASP A 33 30.55 -46.89 -17.72
N PRO A 34 31.05 -47.91 -18.45
CA PRO A 34 30.42 -49.23 -18.51
C PRO A 34 30.37 -49.96 -17.17
N GLU A 35 31.29 -49.72 -16.23
CA GLU A 35 31.34 -50.38 -14.91
C GLU A 35 31.61 -49.37 -13.77
N PRO A 36 30.60 -48.57 -13.36
CA PRO A 36 30.70 -47.44 -12.41
C PRO A 36 31.15 -47.76 -10.97
N LEU A 37 31.59 -48.99 -10.71
CA LEU A 37 32.02 -49.48 -9.40
C LEU A 37 33.41 -50.12 -9.45
N ASP A 38 34.01 -50.28 -10.63
CA ASP A 38 35.31 -50.92 -10.83
C ASP A 38 36.31 -49.93 -11.45
N PRO A 39 37.21 -49.33 -10.64
CA PRO A 39 38.12 -48.29 -11.10
C PRO A 39 39.19 -48.80 -12.08
N SER A 40 39.22 -50.12 -12.35
CA SER A 40 40.12 -50.72 -13.33
C SER A 40 39.58 -50.75 -14.74
N ILE A 41 38.27 -50.47 -14.93
CA ILE A 41 37.59 -50.54 -16.23
C ILE A 41 37.02 -49.17 -16.57
N SER A 42 37.85 -48.29 -17.12
CA SER A 42 37.41 -46.97 -17.59
C SER A 42 37.18 -46.93 -19.10
N SER A 43 36.20 -46.15 -19.53
CA SER A 43 35.92 -45.92 -20.95
C SER A 43 36.77 -44.78 -21.52
N PHE A 44 37.18 -44.90 -22.79
CA PHE A 44 37.74 -43.76 -23.50
C PHE A 44 36.61 -42.83 -23.96
N VAL A 45 36.48 -41.69 -23.29
CA VAL A 45 35.46 -40.68 -23.59
C VAL A 45 36.02 -39.63 -24.54
N THR A 46 35.23 -39.24 -25.55
CA THR A 46 35.51 -38.07 -26.39
C THR A 46 34.61 -36.89 -26.02
N GLU A 47 34.97 -35.68 -26.46
CA GLU A 47 34.12 -34.49 -26.29
C GLU A 47 32.70 -34.69 -26.87
N SER A 48 32.59 -35.47 -27.95
CA SER A 48 31.28 -35.78 -28.56
C SER A 48 30.41 -36.69 -27.69
N ASP A 49 31.03 -37.49 -26.82
CA ASP A 49 30.35 -38.39 -25.88
C ASP A 49 29.94 -37.64 -24.60
N ALA A 50 30.63 -36.55 -24.24
CA ALA A 50 30.31 -35.74 -23.06
C ALA A 50 28.93 -35.06 -23.16
N GLY A 51 28.42 -34.80 -24.37
CA GLY A 51 27.05 -34.32 -24.60
C GLY A 51 26.71 -33.06 -23.80
N LEU A 52 25.65 -33.12 -22.97
CA LEU A 52 25.23 -32.01 -22.10
C LEU A 52 26.24 -31.66 -21.00
N CYS A 53 27.21 -32.54 -20.72
CA CYS A 53 28.27 -32.30 -19.74
C CYS A 53 29.56 -31.77 -20.38
N ALA A 54 29.57 -31.43 -21.67
CA ALA A 54 30.79 -31.04 -22.38
C ALA A 54 31.51 -29.82 -21.79
N HIS A 55 30.82 -28.92 -21.10
CA HIS A 55 31.44 -27.77 -20.42
C HIS A 55 32.35 -28.15 -19.25
N ARG A 56 32.28 -29.40 -18.78
CA ARG A 56 33.14 -29.98 -17.75
C ARG A 56 34.31 -30.79 -18.33
N TYR A 57 34.29 -31.05 -19.62
CA TYR A 57 35.30 -31.87 -20.29
C TYR A 57 36.34 -30.99 -20.97
N SER A 58 37.60 -31.13 -20.58
CA SER A 58 38.71 -30.41 -21.19
C SER A 58 39.10 -31.01 -22.53
N SER A 59 39.56 -30.17 -23.46
CA SER A 59 40.20 -30.58 -24.72
C SER A 59 41.43 -31.49 -24.54
N THR A 60 42.00 -31.54 -23.33
CA THR A 60 43.12 -32.42 -22.95
C THR A 60 42.69 -33.84 -22.57
N GLY A 61 41.37 -34.11 -22.50
CA GLY A 61 40.82 -35.41 -22.11
C GLY A 61 40.61 -35.58 -20.61
N GLU A 62 40.73 -34.50 -19.83
CA GLU A 62 40.52 -34.50 -18.38
C GLU A 62 39.13 -33.94 -18.04
N TRP A 63 38.48 -34.53 -17.04
CA TRP A 63 37.17 -34.11 -16.56
C TRP A 63 37.30 -33.22 -15.31
N ASP A 64 36.51 -32.15 -15.26
CA ASP A 64 36.50 -31.20 -14.16
C ASP A 64 35.41 -31.53 -13.12
N PHE A 65 35.81 -32.21 -12.06
CA PHE A 65 34.94 -32.61 -10.94
C PHE A 65 34.77 -31.54 -9.85
N THR A 66 35.15 -30.28 -10.09
CA THR A 66 35.01 -29.21 -9.08
C THR A 66 33.55 -28.94 -8.72
N GLU A 67 33.24 -28.98 -7.43
CA GLU A 67 31.88 -28.71 -6.92
C GLU A 67 31.62 -27.23 -6.57
N GLY A 68 32.69 -26.46 -6.39
CA GLY A 68 32.62 -25.04 -6.08
C GLY A 68 32.38 -24.18 -7.33
N TYR A 69 31.63 -23.10 -7.15
CA TYR A 69 31.38 -22.10 -8.20
C TYR A 69 31.61 -20.69 -7.65
N HIS A 70 32.25 -19.84 -8.46
CA HIS A 70 32.31 -18.40 -8.24
C HIS A 70 31.15 -17.71 -8.96
N LEU A 71 30.06 -17.49 -8.24
CA LEU A 71 28.83 -16.93 -8.79
C LEU A 71 28.75 -15.41 -8.60
N LEU A 72 28.37 -14.69 -9.66
CA LEU A 72 28.05 -13.26 -9.63
C LEU A 72 26.54 -13.06 -9.61
N THR A 73 26.04 -12.46 -8.54
CA THR A 73 24.67 -11.98 -8.40
C THR A 73 24.63 -10.45 -8.35
N ASN A 74 23.49 -9.88 -8.71
CA ASN A 74 23.29 -8.42 -8.61
C ASN A 74 22.91 -7.97 -7.20
N ALA A 75 22.29 -8.86 -6.42
CA ALA A 75 21.96 -8.63 -5.02
C ALA A 75 22.26 -9.90 -4.20
N PRO A 76 22.56 -9.76 -2.89
CA PRO A 76 22.63 -10.91 -2.02
C PRO A 76 21.20 -11.42 -1.78
N SER A 77 20.92 -12.65 -2.21
CA SER A 77 19.64 -13.31 -1.97
C SER A 77 19.87 -14.78 -1.67
N ALA A 78 19.07 -15.32 -0.74
CA ALA A 78 19.15 -16.71 -0.36
C ALA A 78 17.82 -17.21 0.21
N PHE A 79 17.65 -18.53 0.23
CA PHE A 79 16.53 -19.18 0.89
C PHE A 79 16.78 -19.28 2.40
N GLU A 80 15.68 -19.20 3.15
CA GLU A 80 15.60 -19.39 4.59
C GLU A 80 16.33 -20.66 5.06
N LYS A 81 17.24 -20.53 6.03
CA LYS A 81 18.10 -21.64 6.48
C LYS A 81 17.31 -22.80 7.06
N ALA A 82 16.30 -22.49 7.87
CA ALA A 82 15.56 -23.50 8.63
C ALA A 82 14.59 -24.31 7.75
N THR A 83 14.08 -23.71 6.66
CA THR A 83 12.98 -24.29 5.88
C THR A 83 13.36 -24.73 4.47
N SER A 84 14.56 -24.37 3.99
CA SER A 84 15.05 -24.69 2.65
C SER A 84 15.30 -26.19 2.41
N TYR A 85 15.55 -26.98 3.46
CA TYR A 85 15.73 -28.43 3.37
C TYR A 85 14.64 -29.17 4.16
N ASN A 86 13.77 -29.90 3.46
CA ASN A 86 12.73 -30.73 4.06
C ASN A 86 12.46 -31.98 3.20
N PRO A 87 13.10 -33.13 3.52
CA PRO A 87 12.92 -34.37 2.77
C PRO A 87 11.51 -34.96 2.86
N VAL A 88 10.74 -34.62 3.89
CA VAL A 88 9.36 -35.09 4.06
C VAL A 88 8.45 -34.43 3.02
N GLU A 89 8.77 -33.20 2.63
CA GLU A 89 8.08 -32.45 1.59
C GLU A 89 8.83 -32.47 0.26
N ASN A 90 9.78 -33.40 0.06
CA ASN A 90 10.60 -33.50 -1.15
C ASN A 90 11.35 -32.22 -1.54
N ARG A 91 11.72 -31.39 -0.54
CA ARG A 91 12.51 -30.17 -0.70
C ARG A 91 13.96 -30.43 -0.31
N TYR A 92 14.90 -30.17 -1.22
CA TYR A 92 16.32 -30.43 -1.02
C TYR A 92 17.14 -29.17 -1.32
N ALA A 93 17.78 -28.59 -0.31
CA ALA A 93 18.81 -27.57 -0.49
C ALA A 93 20.10 -28.21 -1.02
N ILE A 94 20.40 -27.98 -2.30
CA ILE A 94 21.51 -28.60 -3.03
C ILE A 94 22.73 -27.68 -3.06
N GLY A 95 22.54 -26.41 -3.43
CA GLY A 95 23.61 -25.42 -3.49
C GLY A 95 23.58 -24.53 -2.25
N LYS A 96 24.72 -24.43 -1.57
CA LYS A 96 24.90 -23.53 -0.41
C LYS A 96 26.05 -22.57 -0.62
N SER A 97 25.92 -21.38 -0.05
CA SER A 97 26.99 -20.40 0.02
C SER A 97 28.11 -20.87 0.95
N SER A 98 29.25 -20.16 0.94
CA SER A 98 30.32 -20.38 1.91
C SER A 98 29.88 -19.99 3.33
N LEU A 99 30.63 -20.47 4.34
CA LEU A 99 30.44 -20.08 5.74
C LEU A 99 30.77 -18.60 6.00
N ASP A 100 31.60 -18.01 5.14
CA ASP A 100 32.02 -16.61 5.21
C ASP A 100 31.10 -15.68 4.38
N SER A 101 29.97 -16.19 3.91
CA SER A 101 28.94 -15.37 3.25
C SER A 101 28.11 -14.63 4.28
N TYR A 102 27.73 -13.40 3.99
CA TYR A 102 26.87 -12.57 4.84
C TYR A 102 25.69 -12.05 4.02
N LEU A 103 24.54 -11.94 4.67
CA LEU A 103 23.35 -11.29 4.11
C LEU A 103 23.08 -10.05 4.95
N ASP A 104 23.15 -8.89 4.30
CA ASP A 104 22.79 -7.59 4.86
C ASP A 104 21.26 -7.50 4.89
N THR A 105 20.67 -7.95 5.99
CA THR A 105 19.21 -8.05 6.12
C THR A 105 18.59 -6.69 6.43
N ASN A 106 19.37 -5.78 7.04
CA ASN A 106 18.89 -4.48 7.48
C ASN A 106 19.26 -3.32 6.52
N ASP A 107 19.99 -3.61 5.43
CA ASP A 107 20.41 -2.69 4.36
C ASP A 107 21.18 -1.48 4.90
N ASP A 108 21.95 -1.66 5.98
CA ASP A 108 22.79 -0.62 6.58
C ASP A 108 24.19 -0.56 5.97
N GLY A 109 24.52 -1.50 5.09
CA GLY A 109 25.80 -1.61 4.38
C GLY A 109 26.95 -2.12 5.24
N ASN A 110 26.67 -2.57 6.47
CA ASN A 110 27.67 -2.97 7.45
C ASN A 110 27.36 -4.36 8.01
N LEU A 111 28.07 -5.36 7.45
CA LEU A 111 27.97 -6.79 7.75
C LEU A 111 28.27 -7.13 9.23
N THR A 112 27.30 -6.91 10.11
CA THR A 112 27.43 -7.10 11.55
C THR A 112 26.46 -8.17 12.05
N VAL A 113 27.03 -9.31 12.39
CA VAL A 113 26.31 -10.39 13.06
C VAL A 113 26.01 -9.96 14.51
N GLY A 114 24.73 -9.85 14.85
CA GLY A 114 24.28 -9.25 16.11
C GLY A 114 23.14 -10.02 16.76
N PHE A 115 23.04 -9.90 18.09
CA PHE A 115 21.93 -10.46 18.85
C PHE A 115 20.68 -9.61 18.61
N GLU A 116 19.62 -10.20 18.08
CA GLU A 116 18.31 -9.57 17.97
C GLU A 116 17.86 -9.07 19.34
N SER A 117 17.83 -7.75 19.52
CA SER A 117 17.26 -7.12 20.70
C SER A 117 16.72 -5.76 20.29
N LEU A 118 15.51 -5.45 20.78
CA LEU A 118 14.77 -4.20 20.48
C LEU A 118 14.24 -4.07 19.05
N GLY A 119 14.05 -5.18 18.31
CA GLY A 119 13.38 -5.17 17.00
C GLY A 119 14.25 -4.67 15.84
N ILE A 120 15.57 -4.64 16.03
CA ILE A 120 16.55 -4.46 14.96
C ILE A 120 17.05 -5.86 14.61
N GLU A 121 16.76 -6.31 13.39
CA GLU A 121 17.30 -7.55 12.83
C GLU A 121 18.80 -7.32 12.53
N GLY A 122 19.65 -8.18 13.08
CA GLY A 122 21.08 -8.19 12.76
C GLY A 122 21.32 -8.94 11.45
N ASP A 123 22.50 -8.76 10.87
CA ASP A 123 22.85 -9.48 9.65
C ASP A 123 23.03 -10.96 9.90
N GLU A 124 22.74 -11.74 8.86
CA GLU A 124 22.91 -13.17 8.92
C GLU A 124 24.26 -13.61 8.35
N GLN A 125 24.88 -14.60 9.00
CA GLN A 125 26.04 -15.32 8.47
C GLN A 125 25.63 -16.66 7.87
N GLY A 126 26.30 -17.05 6.79
CA GLY A 126 26.11 -18.30 6.08
C GLY A 126 26.40 -19.57 6.90
N PRO A 127 26.18 -20.75 6.32
CA PRO A 127 25.89 -20.97 4.91
C PRO A 127 24.40 -20.84 4.61
N PHE A 128 24.05 -20.20 3.50
CA PHE A 128 22.68 -20.08 3.04
C PHE A 128 22.40 -21.01 1.87
N ALA A 129 21.15 -21.47 1.74
CA ALA A 129 20.74 -22.20 0.56
C ALA A 129 20.51 -21.21 -0.59
N VAL A 130 21.23 -21.36 -1.71
CA VAL A 130 21.08 -20.50 -2.90
C VAL A 130 20.29 -21.24 -4.00
N TYR A 131 20.30 -22.57 -3.93
CA TYR A 131 19.67 -23.45 -4.90
C TYR A 131 18.95 -24.59 -4.19
N VAL A 132 17.64 -24.69 -4.42
CA VAL A 132 16.75 -25.68 -3.84
C VAL A 132 16.07 -26.45 -4.96
N ARG A 133 16.10 -27.78 -4.87
CA ARG A 133 15.36 -28.68 -5.76
C ARG A 133 14.12 -29.20 -5.06
N TYR A 134 12.99 -29.09 -5.74
CA TYR A 134 11.75 -29.76 -5.36
C TYR A 134 11.52 -30.95 -6.28
N CYS A 135 11.10 -32.06 -5.70
CA CYS A 135 10.80 -33.28 -6.41
C CYS A 135 9.34 -33.67 -6.27
N GLN A 136 8.69 -34.09 -7.35
CA GLN A 136 7.39 -34.71 -7.26
C GLN A 136 7.47 -36.03 -6.47
N ASP A 137 8.46 -36.88 -6.80
CA ASP A 137 8.77 -38.11 -6.06
C ASP A 137 10.11 -38.01 -5.34
N ARG A 138 10.27 -38.77 -4.24
CA ARG A 138 11.45 -38.69 -3.37
C ARG A 138 12.76 -38.82 -4.19
N LEU A 139 13.67 -37.86 -4.01
CA LEU A 139 15.00 -37.74 -4.65
C LEU A 139 15.06 -37.45 -6.16
N CYS A 140 13.94 -37.38 -6.90
CA CYS A 140 13.93 -37.08 -8.34
C CYS A 140 14.84 -37.99 -9.22
N ILE A 141 15.04 -39.27 -8.87
CA ILE A 141 16.01 -40.12 -9.60
C ILE A 141 15.41 -40.68 -10.90
N ASP A 142 14.10 -40.92 -10.90
CA ASP A 142 13.41 -41.58 -12.00
C ASP A 142 12.96 -40.61 -13.10
N ALA A 143 12.75 -41.13 -14.31
CA ALA A 143 12.39 -40.31 -15.46
C ALA A 143 11.04 -39.61 -15.38
N ASP A 144 10.12 -40.20 -14.60
CA ASP A 144 8.77 -39.70 -14.43
C ASP A 144 8.63 -38.79 -13.19
N SER A 145 9.73 -38.59 -12.43
CA SER A 145 9.70 -38.03 -11.08
C SER A 145 9.65 -36.50 -10.99
N GLY A 146 9.50 -35.79 -12.12
CA GLY A 146 9.24 -34.35 -12.24
C GLY A 146 10.01 -33.45 -11.26
N ARG A 147 11.04 -32.73 -11.74
CA ARG A 147 11.87 -31.85 -10.89
C ARG A 147 11.65 -30.38 -11.17
N VAL A 148 11.64 -29.57 -10.11
CA VAL A 148 11.60 -28.11 -10.19
C VAL A 148 12.78 -27.55 -9.44
N HIS A 149 13.48 -26.61 -10.06
CA HIS A 149 14.69 -25.99 -9.55
C HIS A 149 14.39 -24.55 -9.18
N PHE A 150 14.55 -24.21 -7.90
CA PHE A 150 14.40 -22.87 -7.38
C PHE A 150 15.78 -22.29 -7.09
N VAL A 151 16.01 -21.09 -7.61
CA VAL A 151 17.26 -20.36 -7.48
C VAL A 151 16.94 -19.04 -6.79
N ALA A 152 17.76 -18.63 -5.83
CA ALA A 152 17.50 -17.44 -5.03
C ALA A 152 17.54 -16.14 -5.86
N ASP A 153 18.38 -16.08 -6.90
CA ASP A 153 18.55 -14.91 -7.75
C ASP A 153 18.48 -15.26 -9.25
N GLY A 154 17.62 -14.56 -10.00
CA GLY A 154 17.52 -14.68 -11.46
C GLY A 154 18.71 -14.10 -12.22
N SER A 155 19.45 -13.16 -11.60
CA SER A 155 20.65 -12.56 -12.21
C SER A 155 21.75 -13.59 -12.46
N LEU A 156 21.74 -14.75 -11.80
CA LEU A 156 22.70 -15.83 -12.08
C LEU A 156 22.66 -16.27 -13.54
N LEU A 157 21.46 -16.41 -14.12
CA LEU A 157 21.28 -16.79 -15.53
C LEU A 157 21.54 -15.63 -16.49
N ILE A 158 21.19 -14.41 -16.11
CA ILE A 158 21.47 -13.22 -16.92
C ILE A 158 22.99 -13.02 -17.01
N ASN A 159 23.68 -13.12 -15.88
CA ASN A 159 25.11 -12.92 -15.78
C ASN A 159 25.90 -14.04 -16.48
N ALA A 160 25.31 -15.23 -16.65
CA ALA A 160 25.86 -16.32 -17.45
C ALA A 160 25.99 -16.00 -18.96
N LEU A 161 25.28 -14.97 -19.45
CA LEU A 161 25.38 -14.52 -20.84
C LEU A 161 26.61 -13.66 -21.10
N TYR A 162 27.22 -13.09 -20.06
CA TYR A 162 28.40 -12.25 -20.21
C TYR A 162 29.65 -13.11 -20.34
N ASP A 163 30.50 -12.75 -21.30
CA ASP A 163 31.81 -13.34 -21.47
C ASP A 163 32.86 -12.42 -20.80
N PRO A 164 33.53 -12.88 -19.72
CA PRO A 164 34.53 -12.08 -19.01
C PRO A 164 35.75 -11.74 -19.87
N THR A 165 36.00 -12.51 -20.94
CA THR A 165 37.10 -12.25 -21.88
C THR A 165 36.74 -11.21 -22.94
N SER A 166 35.45 -10.86 -23.06
CA SER A 166 34.97 -9.84 -23.98
C SER A 166 34.91 -8.48 -23.30
N VAL A 167 35.69 -7.51 -23.79
CA VAL A 167 35.53 -6.10 -23.38
C VAL A 167 34.32 -5.53 -24.12
N GLY A 168 33.16 -5.57 -23.48
CA GLY A 168 31.95 -4.94 -24.00
C GLY A 168 32.01 -3.41 -23.90
N GLN A 169 31.62 -2.72 -24.98
CA GLN A 169 31.27 -1.30 -24.91
C GLN A 169 29.80 -1.19 -24.50
N PHE A 170 29.55 -0.90 -23.23
CA PHE A 170 28.18 -0.77 -22.71
C PHE A 170 27.77 0.70 -22.68
N ALA A 171 26.51 0.99 -23.05
CA ALA A 171 25.98 2.35 -23.00
C ALA A 171 25.91 2.83 -21.54
N ALA A 172 26.71 3.83 -21.19
CA ALA A 172 26.78 4.38 -19.83
C ALA A 172 25.74 5.50 -19.58
N GLY A 173 24.69 5.58 -20.42
CA GLY A 173 23.77 6.71 -20.43
C GLY A 173 24.39 7.98 -21.01
N GLY A 174 23.57 8.90 -21.52
CA GLY A 174 24.05 10.19 -22.05
C GLY A 174 24.85 10.12 -23.36
N GLY A 175 24.78 9.00 -24.10
CA GLY A 175 25.45 8.83 -25.40
C GLY A 175 26.92 8.42 -25.32
N SER A 176 27.44 8.10 -24.13
CA SER A 176 28.78 7.54 -23.94
C SER A 176 28.73 6.01 -23.82
N THR A 177 29.78 5.35 -24.30
CA THR A 177 30.04 3.93 -24.07
C THR A 177 31.19 3.79 -23.09
N ALA A 178 30.99 3.06 -22.00
CA ALA A 178 32.06 2.69 -21.08
C ALA A 178 32.53 1.26 -21.40
N SER A 179 33.84 1.07 -21.42
CA SER A 179 34.43 -0.27 -21.39
C SER A 179 34.29 -0.79 -19.96
N ILE A 180 33.40 -1.76 -19.75
CA ILE A 180 33.24 -2.43 -18.46
C ILE A 180 33.86 -3.81 -18.61
N SER A 181 34.92 -4.09 -17.86
CA SER A 181 35.45 -5.44 -17.71
C SER A 181 34.56 -6.21 -16.74
N MET A 182 33.97 -7.31 -17.19
CA MET A 182 33.23 -8.19 -16.29
C MET A 182 34.21 -9.04 -15.48
N PRO A 183 33.95 -9.30 -14.19
CA PRO A 183 34.79 -10.20 -13.40
C PRO A 183 34.71 -11.62 -13.95
N GLU A 184 35.76 -12.44 -13.70
CA GLU A 184 35.70 -13.87 -14.00
C GLU A 184 34.67 -14.56 -13.10
N THR A 185 33.77 -15.33 -13.70
CA THR A 185 32.65 -15.99 -13.00
C THR A 185 32.34 -17.35 -13.62
N ASP A 186 31.77 -18.24 -12.80
CA ASP A 186 31.35 -19.58 -13.19
C ASP A 186 29.86 -19.66 -13.53
N ASN A 187 29.14 -18.54 -13.63
CA ASN A 187 27.69 -18.49 -13.85
C ASN A 187 27.24 -19.36 -15.04
N ARG A 188 28.01 -19.32 -16.15
CA ARG A 188 27.72 -20.12 -17.34
C ARG A 188 27.90 -21.61 -17.10
N LYS A 189 28.99 -21.99 -16.43
CA LYS A 189 29.29 -23.38 -16.07
C LYS A 189 28.18 -23.94 -15.18
N TRP A 190 27.83 -23.20 -14.13
CA TRP A 190 26.74 -23.52 -13.21
C TRP A 190 25.38 -23.64 -13.91
N ALA A 191 25.05 -22.72 -14.83
CA ALA A 191 23.79 -22.78 -15.56
C ALA A 191 23.71 -24.02 -16.45
N LEU A 192 24.81 -24.39 -17.12
CA LEU A 192 24.90 -25.61 -17.92
C LEU A 192 24.80 -26.87 -17.06
N ASP A 193 25.40 -26.87 -15.86
CA ASP A 193 25.24 -27.95 -14.90
C ASP A 193 23.78 -28.14 -14.48
N ILE A 194 23.04 -27.07 -14.15
CA ILE A 194 21.60 -27.18 -13.81
C ILE A 194 20.78 -27.68 -15.00
N ILE A 195 21.09 -27.22 -16.22
CA ILE A 195 20.40 -27.69 -17.43
C ILE A 195 20.69 -29.17 -17.66
N ALA A 196 21.95 -29.59 -17.50
CA ALA A 196 22.35 -30.98 -17.61
C ALA A 196 21.68 -31.81 -16.52
N GLU A 197 21.67 -31.34 -15.27
CA GLU A 197 20.94 -31.94 -14.17
C GLU A 197 19.48 -32.10 -14.57
N ALA A 198 18.81 -31.07 -15.10
CA ALA A 198 17.39 -31.07 -15.45
C ALA A 198 17.03 -31.97 -16.66
N LEU A 199 17.93 -32.10 -17.64
CA LEU A 199 17.70 -32.84 -18.89
C LEU A 199 18.25 -34.26 -18.90
N LEU A 200 19.29 -34.55 -18.12
CA LEU A 200 19.88 -35.87 -17.99
C LEU A 200 19.03 -36.68 -17.01
N VAL A 201 18.20 -37.50 -17.61
CA VAL A 201 17.21 -38.33 -16.93
C VAL A 201 17.52 -39.81 -17.13
N SER A 202 18.21 -40.15 -18.22
CA SER A 202 18.63 -41.52 -18.50
C SER A 202 20.00 -41.78 -17.88
N PRO A 203 20.20 -42.90 -17.15
CA PRO A 203 21.47 -43.21 -16.52
C PRO A 203 22.59 -43.56 -17.51
N ASN A 204 22.26 -43.82 -18.79
CA ASN A 204 23.22 -44.34 -19.78
C ASN A 204 23.39 -43.41 -20.99
N SER A 205 22.98 -42.14 -20.88
CA SER A 205 23.14 -41.20 -21.98
C SER A 205 23.33 -39.77 -21.48
N THR A 206 24.34 -39.10 -22.04
CA THR A 206 24.61 -37.67 -21.89
C THR A 206 23.80 -36.79 -22.84
N LYS A 207 22.83 -37.38 -23.56
CA LYS A 207 21.94 -36.66 -24.49
C LYS A 207 20.59 -36.41 -23.83
N ALA A 208 20.03 -35.25 -24.12
CA ALA A 208 18.66 -34.93 -23.72
C ALA A 208 17.66 -35.95 -24.31
N SER A 209 16.66 -36.34 -23.53
CA SER A 209 15.54 -37.12 -24.05
C SER A 209 14.74 -36.32 -25.08
N SER A 210 14.20 -36.98 -26.10
CA SER A 210 13.41 -36.34 -27.17
C SER A 210 12.17 -35.57 -26.68
N ASN A 211 11.68 -35.88 -25.47
CA ASN A 211 10.51 -35.23 -24.87
C ASN A 211 10.89 -34.28 -23.72
N ALA A 212 12.17 -34.01 -23.50
CA ALA A 212 12.61 -33.17 -22.41
C ALA A 212 12.37 -31.68 -22.73
N ILE A 213 11.75 -30.96 -21.81
CA ILE A 213 11.48 -29.53 -21.92
C ILE A 213 12.00 -28.87 -20.64
N VAL A 214 12.81 -27.83 -20.78
CA VAL A 214 13.21 -26.96 -19.68
C VAL A 214 12.49 -25.63 -19.86
N ILE A 215 11.77 -25.21 -18.83
CA ILE A 215 11.10 -23.93 -18.79
C ILE A 215 11.80 -23.09 -17.73
N PHE A 216 12.32 -21.94 -18.15
CA PHE A 216 12.80 -20.93 -17.24
C PHE A 216 11.67 -19.94 -16.97
N ASP A 217 11.35 -19.76 -15.70
CA ASP A 217 10.42 -18.73 -15.25
C ASP A 217 11.09 -17.93 -14.15
N GLU A 218 11.23 -16.63 -14.36
CA GLU A 218 11.67 -15.71 -13.32
C GLU A 218 10.41 -15.30 -12.55
N SER A 219 10.40 -15.46 -11.23
CA SER A 219 9.35 -14.87 -10.42
C SER A 219 9.38 -13.36 -10.64
N ARG A 220 8.38 -12.85 -11.37
CA ARG A 220 8.17 -11.42 -11.51
C ARG A 220 7.66 -10.89 -10.18
N HIS A 221 8.57 -10.61 -9.25
CA HIS A 221 8.27 -9.61 -8.25
C HIS A 221 8.02 -8.33 -9.03
N GLN A 222 6.82 -7.75 -8.89
CA GLN A 222 6.62 -6.37 -9.32
C GLN A 222 7.75 -5.60 -8.68
N GLN A 223 8.72 -5.16 -9.50
CA GLN A 223 9.73 -4.24 -9.01
C GLN A 223 8.94 -3.13 -8.31
N PRO A 224 9.29 -2.75 -7.08
CA PRO A 224 8.72 -1.58 -6.46
C PRO A 224 9.25 -0.39 -7.25
N THR A 225 8.67 -0.18 -8.43
CA THR A 225 8.68 1.12 -9.06
C THR A 225 8.04 2.03 -8.02
N LEU A 226 8.60 3.22 -7.83
CA LEU A 226 8.21 4.14 -6.77
C LEU A 226 6.68 4.41 -6.70
N PHE A 227 5.95 4.05 -7.76
CA PHE A 227 4.51 4.18 -7.90
C PHE A 227 3.78 2.89 -8.31
N GLY A 228 4.41 1.71 -8.37
CA GLY A 228 3.78 0.47 -8.85
C GLY A 228 2.51 0.11 -8.07
N ASP A 229 2.59 0.15 -6.74
CA ASP A 229 1.44 -0.05 -5.86
C ASP A 229 0.41 1.08 -5.97
N THR A 230 0.87 2.31 -6.24
CA THR A 230 -0.02 3.46 -6.48
C THR A 230 -0.79 3.30 -7.80
N TYR A 231 -0.13 2.83 -8.85
CA TYR A 231 -0.75 2.53 -10.14
C TYR A 231 -1.76 1.41 -10.02
N ASN A 232 -1.42 0.33 -9.31
CA ASN A 232 -2.35 -0.77 -9.05
C ASN A 232 -3.54 -0.30 -8.21
N LEU A 233 -3.32 0.47 -7.14
CA LEU A 233 -4.38 1.05 -6.32
C LEU A 233 -5.29 1.99 -7.13
N LEU A 234 -4.70 2.88 -7.93
CA LEU A 234 -5.44 3.77 -8.82
C LEU A 234 -6.25 2.97 -9.83
N TYR A 235 -5.67 1.92 -10.41
CA TYR A 235 -6.36 1.03 -11.34
C TYR A 235 -7.54 0.31 -10.68
N TYR A 236 -7.36 -0.21 -9.46
CA TYR A 236 -8.44 -0.80 -8.67
C TYR A 236 -9.55 0.20 -8.34
N LEU A 237 -9.19 1.42 -7.91
CA LEU A 237 -10.16 2.49 -7.65
C LEU A 237 -10.93 2.85 -8.92
N LEU A 238 -10.24 2.98 -10.05
CA LEU A 238 -10.84 3.33 -11.33
C LEU A 238 -11.82 2.24 -11.78
N ILE A 239 -11.40 0.97 -11.77
CA ILE A 239 -12.29 -0.17 -12.09
C ILE A 239 -13.49 -0.19 -11.16
N TYR A 240 -13.27 -0.03 -9.85
CA TYR A 240 -14.33 -0.07 -8.85
C TYR A 240 -15.38 1.03 -9.07
N PHE A 241 -14.94 2.26 -9.38
CA PHE A 241 -15.86 3.38 -9.68
C PHE A 241 -16.50 3.28 -11.07
N THR A 242 -15.84 2.63 -12.04
CA THR A 242 -16.41 2.37 -13.37
C THR A 242 -17.30 1.14 -13.45
N ASN A 243 -17.40 0.35 -12.37
CA ASN A 243 -18.31 -0.79 -12.32
C ASN A 243 -19.76 -0.30 -12.57
N ASP A 244 -20.48 -0.95 -13.48
CA ASP A 244 -21.83 -0.58 -13.91
C ASP A 244 -22.76 -0.24 -12.73
N TRP A 245 -22.71 -1.03 -11.66
CA TRP A 245 -23.55 -0.81 -10.49
C TRP A 245 -23.14 0.44 -9.69
N MET A 246 -21.84 0.67 -9.50
CA MET A 246 -21.31 1.82 -8.77
C MET A 246 -21.47 3.12 -9.56
N ALA A 247 -21.25 3.07 -10.88
CA ALA A 247 -21.44 4.19 -11.78
C ALA A 247 -22.92 4.62 -11.81
N MET A 248 -23.85 3.66 -11.86
CA MET A 248 -25.29 3.95 -11.78
C MET A 248 -25.64 4.60 -10.44
N LEU A 249 -25.13 4.07 -9.32
CA LEU A 249 -25.35 4.64 -7.99
C LEU A 249 -24.83 6.08 -7.89
N LEU A 250 -23.58 6.33 -8.31
CA LEU A 250 -22.98 7.67 -8.29
C LEU A 250 -23.72 8.67 -9.18
N LEU A 251 -24.18 8.22 -10.36
CA LEU A 251 -25.00 9.04 -11.25
C LEU A 251 -26.31 9.44 -10.57
N PHE A 252 -27.03 8.47 -9.97
CA PHE A 252 -28.28 8.77 -9.27
C PHE A 252 -28.09 9.70 -8.07
N LEU A 253 -27.03 9.49 -7.29
CA LEU A 253 -26.74 10.30 -6.11
C LEU A 253 -26.36 11.74 -6.50
N THR A 254 -25.56 11.90 -7.55
CA THR A 254 -25.19 13.22 -8.08
C THR A 254 -26.41 13.95 -8.64
N LEU A 255 -27.26 13.25 -9.40
CA LEU A 255 -28.47 13.82 -9.97
C LEU A 255 -29.47 14.21 -8.87
N PHE A 256 -29.59 13.41 -7.81
CA PHE A 256 -30.40 13.73 -6.64
C PHE A 256 -29.89 14.98 -5.91
N ILE A 257 -28.58 15.08 -5.65
CA ILE A 257 -27.98 16.27 -5.03
C ILE A 257 -28.22 17.52 -5.89
N VAL A 258 -28.06 17.42 -7.21
CA VAL A 258 -28.31 18.53 -8.14
C VAL A 258 -29.79 18.92 -8.13
N LEU A 259 -30.68 17.93 -8.11
CA LEU A 259 -32.13 18.17 -8.09
C LEU A 259 -32.57 18.83 -6.78
N GLU A 260 -32.08 18.35 -5.64
CA GLU A 260 -32.28 18.99 -4.33
C GLU A 260 -31.71 20.41 -4.31
N ALA A 261 -30.52 20.64 -4.87
CA ALA A 261 -29.94 21.98 -4.97
C ALA A 261 -30.79 22.93 -5.83
N VAL A 262 -31.43 22.42 -6.89
CA VAL A 262 -32.37 23.18 -7.73
C VAL A 262 -33.70 23.42 -7.00
N LEU A 263 -34.23 22.43 -6.27
CA LEU A 263 -35.48 22.58 -5.50
C LEU A 263 -35.32 23.53 -4.30
N ILE A 264 -34.15 23.53 -3.67
CA ILE A 264 -33.80 24.43 -2.56
C ILE A 264 -33.48 25.84 -3.09
N ARG A 265 -33.41 26.04 -4.41
CA ARG A 265 -33.22 27.36 -5.01
C ARG A 265 -34.43 28.25 -4.75
N LYS A 266 -34.32 29.01 -3.67
CA LYS A 266 -35.27 30.04 -3.23
C LYS A 266 -35.40 31.12 -4.31
N GLU A 267 -36.63 31.42 -4.74
CA GLU A 267 -36.91 32.43 -5.79
C GLU A 267 -36.47 33.85 -5.38
N ASP A 268 -36.43 34.15 -4.07
CA ASP A 268 -35.88 35.40 -3.52
C ASP A 268 -34.89 35.09 -2.37
N PRO A 269 -33.58 34.94 -2.66
CA PRO A 269 -32.57 34.85 -1.61
C PRO A 269 -32.38 36.23 -0.97
N GLU A 270 -33.18 36.55 0.04
CA GLU A 270 -32.88 37.63 0.99
C GLU A 270 -31.46 37.43 1.53
N ASP A 271 -30.64 38.48 1.47
CA ASP A 271 -29.22 38.48 1.84
C ASP A 271 -29.05 37.81 3.21
N TRP A 272 -28.32 36.69 3.30
CA TRP A 272 -28.16 35.90 4.54
C TRP A 272 -27.22 36.57 5.53
N ARG A 273 -27.38 37.88 5.69
CA ARG A 273 -26.72 38.68 6.70
C ARG A 273 -27.70 38.77 7.85
N HIS A 274 -27.40 38.10 8.96
CA HIS A 274 -28.07 38.36 10.24
C HIS A 274 -27.79 39.81 10.66
N VAL A 275 -28.57 40.76 10.14
CA VAL A 275 -28.57 42.13 10.58
C VAL A 275 -29.69 42.24 11.59
N PHE A 276 -29.35 42.02 12.87
CA PHE A 276 -30.21 42.42 13.98
C PHE A 276 -30.29 43.96 14.02
N ARG A 277 -31.13 44.54 13.16
CA ARG A 277 -31.61 45.90 13.32
C ARG A 277 -32.99 45.81 13.96
N ILE A 278 -33.08 46.22 15.23
CA ILE A 278 -34.33 46.44 15.98
C ILE A 278 -35.32 47.38 15.24
N ILE A 279 -34.88 48.03 14.16
CA ILE A 279 -35.56 49.12 13.47
C ILE A 279 -36.44 48.65 12.30
N TYR A 280 -36.30 47.41 11.80
CA TYR A 280 -37.23 46.83 10.81
C TYR A 280 -38.37 46.03 11.46
N TYR A 281 -38.82 46.47 12.64
CA TYR A 281 -40.12 46.11 13.20
C TYR A 281 -41.28 46.86 12.48
N GLY A 282 -41.18 46.97 11.17
CA GLY A 282 -42.16 47.57 10.28
C GLY A 282 -42.74 46.49 9.38
N PHE A 283 -43.71 45.74 9.89
CA PHE A 283 -44.85 45.12 9.19
C PHE A 283 -44.70 44.74 7.70
N GLY A 284 -43.54 44.21 7.29
CA GLY A 284 -43.35 43.61 5.95
C GLY A 284 -44.08 42.27 5.80
N ASP A 285 -44.52 41.68 6.91
CA ASP A 285 -45.38 40.49 6.91
C ASP A 285 -46.33 40.56 8.11
N ALA A 286 -47.52 41.12 7.89
CA ALA A 286 -48.55 41.28 8.92
C ALA A 286 -49.04 39.95 9.51
N ARG A 287 -48.84 38.82 8.81
CA ARG A 287 -49.26 37.48 9.26
C ARG A 287 -48.26 36.82 10.20
N ARG A 288 -46.97 37.17 10.14
CA ARG A 288 -45.91 36.51 10.91
C ARG A 288 -45.76 37.04 12.35
N TYR A 289 -46.29 38.23 12.66
CA TYR A 289 -46.13 38.90 13.96
C TYR A 289 -47.45 39.26 14.66
N GLU A 290 -48.56 38.57 14.36
CA GLU A 290 -49.89 38.81 14.95
C GLU A 290 -49.87 38.83 16.50
N TYR A 291 -48.94 38.09 17.11
CA TYR A 291 -48.74 38.07 18.57
C TYR A 291 -48.33 39.44 19.16
N TYR A 292 -47.51 40.22 18.44
CA TYR A 292 -46.99 41.52 18.92
C TYR A 292 -47.90 42.71 18.58
N GLN A 293 -48.92 42.49 17.75
CA GLN A 293 -49.90 43.50 17.35
C GLN A 293 -51.07 43.60 18.33
N ARG A 294 -51.09 42.77 19.39
CA ARG A 294 -52.19 42.76 20.36
C ARG A 294 -52.17 44.05 21.19
N PRO A 295 -53.29 44.81 21.25
CA PRO A 295 -53.35 46.07 22.00
C PRO A 295 -52.99 45.89 23.46
N GLU A 296 -53.34 44.74 24.07
CA GLU A 296 -53.00 44.43 25.46
C GLU A 296 -51.49 44.37 25.74
N LYS A 297 -50.71 43.83 24.81
CA LYS A 297 -49.25 43.75 24.96
C LYS A 297 -48.63 45.13 24.80
N ILE A 298 -49.14 45.94 23.89
CA ILE A 298 -48.70 47.32 23.68
C ILE A 298 -49.02 48.16 24.93
N ARG A 299 -50.20 47.98 25.53
CA ARG A 299 -50.60 48.63 26.79
C ARG A 299 -49.71 48.22 27.95
N GLN A 300 -49.41 46.93 28.09
CA GLN A 300 -48.50 46.42 29.12
C GLN A 300 -47.10 47.04 29.01
N VAL A 301 -46.57 47.17 27.78
CA VAL A 301 -45.27 47.80 27.52
C VAL A 301 -45.31 49.29 27.83
N LEU A 302 -46.40 49.99 27.48
CA LEU A 302 -46.59 51.40 27.79
C LEU A 302 -46.62 51.65 29.31
N LEU A 303 -47.43 50.90 30.05
CA LEU A 303 -47.51 51.01 31.52
C LEU A 303 -46.16 50.70 32.19
N SER A 304 -45.46 49.65 31.74
CA SER A 304 -44.11 49.35 32.24
C SER A 304 -43.11 50.47 31.92
N ARG A 305 -43.28 51.16 30.79
CA ARG A 305 -42.42 52.30 30.42
C ARG A 305 -42.72 53.53 31.27
N ILE A 306 -43.99 53.85 31.53
CA ILE A 306 -44.38 54.95 32.44
C ILE A 306 -43.81 54.69 33.84
N ARG A 307 -43.93 53.46 34.34
CA ARG A 307 -43.34 53.05 35.62
C ARG A 307 -41.82 53.27 35.67
N ASN A 308 -41.10 52.82 34.64
CA ASN A 308 -39.64 52.93 34.59
C ASN A 308 -39.15 54.37 34.45
N LEU A 309 -39.83 55.21 33.65
CA LEU A 309 -39.44 56.61 33.45
C LEU A 309 -39.65 57.45 34.70
N ASN A 310 -40.72 57.18 35.46
CA ASN A 310 -40.99 57.85 36.73
C ASN A 310 -40.28 57.17 37.91
N THR A 311 -39.40 56.19 37.66
CA THR A 311 -38.63 55.45 38.68
C THR A 311 -39.47 54.81 39.80
N LEU A 312 -40.70 54.42 39.48
CA LEU A 312 -41.64 53.85 40.44
C LEU A 312 -41.39 52.34 40.64
N SER A 313 -41.49 51.88 41.89
CA SER A 313 -41.59 50.45 42.17
C SER A 313 -42.91 49.88 41.62
N ARG A 314 -43.00 48.55 41.55
CA ARG A 314 -44.20 47.90 41.01
C ARG A 314 -45.40 48.11 41.93
N GLU A 315 -45.16 48.07 43.23
CA GLU A 315 -46.15 48.24 44.29
C GLU A 315 -46.66 49.68 44.36
N GLU A 316 -45.77 50.67 44.20
CA GLU A 316 -46.15 52.09 44.12
C GLU A 316 -46.96 52.38 42.85
N PHE A 317 -46.56 51.78 41.73
CA PHE A 317 -47.26 51.98 40.45
C PHE A 317 -48.65 51.35 40.45
N ASP A 318 -48.81 50.16 41.02
CA ASP A 318 -50.11 49.48 41.12
C ASP A 318 -51.05 50.19 42.13
N ALA A 319 -50.51 50.97 43.06
CA ALA A 319 -51.27 51.78 44.02
C ALA A 319 -51.62 53.20 43.51
N LEU A 320 -51.15 53.59 42.31
CA LEU A 320 -51.39 54.94 41.78
C LEU A 320 -52.86 55.17 41.42
N PRO A 321 -53.45 56.30 41.84
CA PRO A 321 -54.76 56.72 41.36
C PRO A 321 -54.74 56.98 39.86
N ALA A 322 -55.83 56.61 39.17
CA ALA A 322 -55.96 56.80 37.71
C ALA A 322 -55.77 58.27 37.27
N VAL A 323 -56.15 59.23 38.11
CA VAL A 323 -55.98 60.69 37.85
C VAL A 323 -54.50 61.09 37.79
N GLU A 324 -53.67 60.46 38.62
CA GLU A 324 -52.24 60.72 38.67
C GLU A 324 -51.53 60.11 37.45
N LEU A 325 -51.95 58.91 37.05
CA LEU A 325 -51.47 58.27 35.82
C LEU A 325 -51.80 59.10 34.57
N GLN A 326 -52.98 59.73 34.51
CA GLN A 326 -53.36 60.62 33.41
C GLN A 326 -52.46 61.85 33.33
N ARG A 327 -52.13 62.45 34.48
CA ARG A 327 -51.19 63.57 34.58
C ARG A 327 -49.76 63.19 34.22
N MET A 328 -49.34 61.98 34.54
CA MET A 328 -48.00 61.51 34.19
C MET A 328 -47.82 61.35 32.68
N VAL A 329 -48.88 60.98 31.95
CA VAL A 329 -48.82 60.73 30.49
C VAL A 329 -48.97 62.01 29.66
N ASP A 330 -49.77 62.99 30.08
CA ASP A 330 -49.94 64.30 29.39
C ASP A 330 -50.30 64.27 27.87
N ASP A 331 -50.53 63.09 27.27
CA ASP A 331 -51.06 62.91 25.91
C ASP A 331 -52.48 62.29 25.98
N PRO A 332 -53.53 63.01 25.54
CA PRO A 332 -54.91 62.54 25.61
C PRO A 332 -55.16 61.26 24.78
N VAL A 333 -54.39 61.03 23.72
CA VAL A 333 -54.52 59.84 22.85
C VAL A 333 -53.96 58.60 23.55
N LEU A 334 -52.84 58.74 24.26
CA LEU A 334 -52.24 57.65 25.03
C LEU A 334 -53.04 57.34 26.29
N VAL A 335 -53.61 58.36 26.94
CA VAL A 335 -54.54 58.19 28.06
C VAL A 335 -55.77 57.40 27.62
N ASN A 336 -56.40 57.78 26.51
CA ASN A 336 -57.54 57.03 25.96
C ASN A 336 -57.15 55.58 25.61
N PHE A 337 -55.94 55.36 25.09
CA PHE A 337 -55.46 54.00 24.80
C PHE A 337 -55.30 53.11 26.06
N ILE A 338 -54.93 53.69 27.19
CA ILE A 338 -54.76 52.98 28.47
C ILE A 338 -56.11 52.60 29.06
N PHE A 339 -57.08 53.51 29.08
CA PHE A 339 -58.36 53.32 29.79
C PHE A 339 -59.52 52.83 28.91
N GLU A 340 -59.45 53.00 27.58
CA GLU A 340 -60.50 52.57 26.66
C GLU A 340 -60.17 51.21 26.03
N ASP A 341 -60.98 50.20 26.34
CA ASP A 341 -60.94 48.88 25.71
C ASP A 341 -61.76 48.85 24.42
N ARG A 342 -61.18 49.41 23.35
CA ARG A 342 -61.73 49.36 21.99
C ARG A 342 -60.85 48.54 21.05
N ARG A 343 -61.45 48.01 19.97
CA ARG A 343 -60.71 47.35 18.89
C ARG A 343 -60.06 48.41 18.01
N TYR A 344 -58.72 48.44 18.00
CA TYR A 344 -57.95 49.34 17.15
C TYR A 344 -57.66 48.69 15.79
N LYS A 345 -57.73 49.49 14.71
CA LYS A 345 -57.23 49.04 13.41
C LYS A 345 -55.68 49.00 13.41
N PRO A 346 -55.04 48.16 12.59
CA PRO A 346 -53.57 48.09 12.52
C PRO A 346 -52.92 49.46 12.28
N ASP A 347 -53.48 50.29 11.39
CA ASP A 347 -52.95 51.63 11.08
C ASP A 347 -53.03 52.60 12.28
N GLU A 348 -54.09 52.48 13.10
CA GLU A 348 -54.26 53.29 14.31
C GLU A 348 -53.26 52.88 15.40
N LEU A 349 -52.99 51.56 15.54
CA LEU A 349 -51.97 51.05 16.45
C LEU A 349 -50.57 51.54 16.07
N VAL A 350 -50.27 51.64 14.77
CA VAL A 350 -49.00 52.21 14.29
C VAL A 350 -48.87 53.68 14.70
N GLY A 351 -49.96 54.46 14.60
CA GLY A 351 -50.00 55.83 15.08
C GLY A 351 -49.74 55.95 16.58
N ILE A 352 -50.33 55.06 17.38
CA ILE A 352 -50.14 54.99 18.84
C ILE A 352 -48.69 54.61 19.19
N ILE A 353 -48.12 53.60 18.52
CA ILE A 353 -46.72 53.17 18.75
C ILE A 353 -45.72 54.30 18.45
N LYS A 354 -45.95 55.07 17.37
CA LYS A 354 -45.12 56.25 17.06
C LYS A 354 -45.19 57.29 18.17
N ARG A 355 -46.39 57.58 18.70
CA ARG A 355 -46.58 58.50 19.83
C ARG A 355 -45.93 57.99 21.13
N ILE A 356 -46.04 56.71 21.45
CA ILE A 356 -45.37 56.10 22.61
C ILE A 356 -43.83 56.26 22.50
N LYS A 357 -43.29 56.18 21.28
CA LYS A 357 -41.85 56.37 21.03
C LYS A 357 -41.43 57.83 21.21
N GLU A 358 -42.26 58.76 20.77
CA GLU A 358 -42.00 60.21 20.88
C GLU A 358 -42.18 60.72 22.32
N TRP A 359 -43.17 60.20 23.06
CA TRP A 359 -43.48 60.59 24.44
C TRP A 359 -42.29 60.41 25.42
N GLY A 360 -41.43 59.43 25.18
CA GLY A 360 -40.27 59.15 26.04
C GLY A 360 -38.94 59.70 25.53
N ARG A 361 -38.93 60.58 24.53
CA ARG A 361 -37.70 61.15 23.96
C ARG A 361 -37.44 62.50 24.62
N THR A 362 -36.69 62.51 25.71
CA THR A 362 -36.08 63.73 26.24
C THR A 362 -35.16 64.31 25.17
N ASP A 363 -35.17 65.63 24.97
CA ASP A 363 -34.28 66.40 24.10
C ASP A 363 -32.81 66.32 24.57
N SER A 364 -32.23 65.13 24.51
CA SER A 364 -30.82 64.85 24.73
C SER A 364 -30.32 64.06 23.52
N GLY A 365 -30.10 64.79 22.43
CA GLY A 365 -29.67 64.27 21.14
C GLY A 365 -29.05 65.36 20.27
N VAL A 366 -28.27 66.25 20.88
CA VAL A 366 -27.18 66.94 20.21
C VAL A 366 -25.99 65.97 20.23
N GLU A 367 -25.42 65.73 19.05
CA GLU A 367 -24.11 65.10 18.77
C GLU A 367 -23.91 63.61 19.10
N ALA A 368 -23.95 62.79 18.04
CA ALA A 368 -22.89 61.84 17.69
C ALA A 368 -22.99 61.47 16.20
#